data_AF-A0A0C1HBW5-F1
#
_entry.id   AF-A0A0C1HBW5-F1
#
_cell.length_a   1.000
_cell.length_b   1.000
_cell.length_c   1.000
_cell.angle_alpha   90.00
_cell.angle_beta   90.00
_cell.angle_gamma   90.00
#
_symmetry.space_group_name_H-M   'P 1'
#
loop_
_entity.id
_entity.type
_entity.pdbx_description
1 polymer ?
#
loop_
_entity_poly.entity_id
_entity_poly.type
_entity_poly.pdbx_seq_one_letter_code
_entity_poly.pdbx_strand_id
1 'polypeptide(L)'
;MYVACRNGSLKIRKKWKQKFKEFNQKIEDRIELEIIVDAYNESERAMGWYYYLQDTMTIPFKAKCIQSVSTSPLKIDEIIEIIGMNDEENCEYDMFVQVKWKDKETLGVPLKQLKGINVDDKTK
;
A
#
# COMPACT_ATOMS: atom_id res chain seq x y z
N MET A 1 -14.30 -12.01 50.53
CA MET A 1 -13.12 -11.40 49.88
C MET A 1 -13.44 -11.17 48.41
N TYR A 2 -13.80 -9.95 48.03
CA TYR A 2 -13.97 -9.55 46.63
C TYR A 2 -12.72 -8.79 46.19
N VAL A 3 -12.04 -9.24 45.13
CA VAL A 3 -11.25 -8.34 44.28
C VAL A 3 -11.52 -8.71 42.83
N ALA A 4 -12.26 -7.82 42.17
CA ALA A 4 -12.60 -7.88 40.76
C ALA A 4 -11.38 -7.50 39.91
N CYS A 5 -10.76 -8.49 39.24
CA CYS A 5 -9.76 -8.25 38.21
C CYS A 5 -10.37 -8.46 36.81
N ARG A 6 -11.32 -7.60 36.41
CA ARG A 6 -11.93 -7.63 35.05
C ARG A 6 -11.86 -6.29 34.30
N ASN A 7 -11.37 -5.22 34.95
CA ASN A 7 -11.46 -3.85 34.41
C ASN A 7 -10.35 -3.44 33.44
N GLY A 8 -9.22 -4.16 33.39
CA GLY A 8 -8.09 -3.84 32.49
C GLY A 8 -8.36 -4.16 31.02
N SER A 9 -8.93 -5.33 30.74
CA SER A 9 -9.16 -5.82 29.37
C SER A 9 -10.19 -4.98 28.59
N LEU A 10 -11.27 -4.54 29.25
CA LEU A 10 -12.32 -3.73 28.63
C LEU A 10 -11.86 -2.31 28.27
N LYS A 11 -11.01 -1.70 29.11
CA LYS A 11 -10.44 -0.36 28.83
C LYS A 11 -9.48 -0.41 27.65
N ILE A 12 -8.63 -1.44 27.57
CA ILE A 12 -7.74 -1.68 26.42
C ILE A 12 -8.59 -1.85 25.16
N ARG A 13 -9.59 -2.74 25.18
CA ARG A 13 -10.47 -2.99 24.01
C ARG A 13 -11.21 -1.74 23.52
N LYS A 14 -11.68 -0.88 24.43
CA LYS A 14 -12.32 0.41 24.07
C LYS A 14 -11.32 1.39 23.46
N LYS A 15 -10.11 1.51 24.03
CA LYS A 15 -9.04 2.38 23.52
C LYS A 15 -8.60 1.96 22.10
N TRP A 16 -8.43 0.66 21.86
CA TRP A 16 -8.10 0.14 20.53
C TRP A 16 -9.21 0.39 19.51
N LYS A 17 -10.49 0.18 19.89
CA LYS A 17 -11.62 0.49 19.02
C LYS A 17 -11.66 1.95 18.59
N GLN A 18 -11.45 2.87 19.54
CA GLN A 18 -11.45 4.30 19.26
C GLN A 18 -10.27 4.70 18.36
N LYS A 19 -9.06 4.24 18.68
CA LYS A 19 -7.87 4.50 17.87
C LYS A 19 -8.00 3.93 16.45
N PHE A 20 -8.56 2.73 16.30
CA PHE A 20 -8.82 2.11 15.00
C PHE A 20 -9.83 2.92 14.19
N LYS A 21 -10.91 3.40 14.83
CA LYS A 21 -11.90 4.26 14.18
C LYS A 21 -11.27 5.55 13.65
N GLU A 22 -10.47 6.22 14.47
CA GLU A 22 -9.77 7.46 14.07
C GLU A 22 -8.75 7.22 12.95
N PHE A 23 -8.02 6.11 13.01
CA PHE A 23 -7.06 5.74 11.97
C PHE A 23 -7.76 5.46 10.63
N ASN A 24 -8.86 4.70 10.66
CA ASN A 24 -9.65 4.46 9.47
C ASN A 24 -10.20 5.76 8.91
N GLN A 25 -10.74 6.65 9.75
CA GLN A 25 -11.25 7.94 9.28
C GLN A 25 -10.19 8.75 8.55
N LYS A 26 -8.96 8.80 9.07
CA LYS A 26 -7.85 9.49 8.39
C LYS A 26 -7.49 8.88 7.04
N ILE A 27 -7.62 7.56 6.89
CA ILE A 27 -7.41 6.88 5.61
C ILE A 27 -8.54 7.25 4.65
N GLU A 28 -9.79 7.14 5.09
CA GLU A 28 -10.96 7.50 4.27
C GLU A 28 -10.90 8.96 3.83
N ASP A 29 -10.59 9.88 4.76
CA ASP A 29 -10.46 11.32 4.46
C ASP A 29 -9.37 11.56 3.43
N ARG A 30 -8.22 10.88 3.54
CA ARG A 30 -7.14 11.00 2.56
C ARG A 30 -7.53 10.43 1.20
N ILE A 31 -8.23 9.29 1.17
CA ILE A 31 -8.73 8.71 -0.07
C ILE A 31 -9.65 9.72 -0.76
N GLU A 32 -10.69 10.19 -0.07
CA GLU A 32 -11.72 11.07 -0.65
C GLU A 32 -11.21 12.48 -0.99
N LEU A 33 -10.30 13.05 -0.18
CA LEU A 33 -9.89 14.46 -0.28
C LEU A 33 -8.51 14.67 -0.92
N GLU A 34 -7.72 13.63 -1.11
CA GLU A 34 -6.40 13.73 -1.77
C GLU A 34 -6.24 12.79 -2.97
N ILE A 35 -6.80 11.57 -2.92
CA ILE A 35 -6.54 10.54 -3.95
C ILE A 35 -7.58 10.58 -5.06
N ILE A 36 -8.87 10.50 -4.72
CA ILE A 36 -9.96 10.39 -5.69
C ILE A 36 -10.80 11.67 -5.79
N VAL A 37 -10.15 12.82 -5.58
CA VAL A 37 -10.79 14.15 -5.64
C VAL A 37 -11.43 14.35 -6.99
N ASP A 38 -12.73 14.67 -6.99
CA ASP A 38 -13.54 14.89 -8.19
C ASP A 38 -13.51 13.72 -9.20
N ALA A 39 -13.24 12.50 -8.75
CA ALA A 39 -13.34 11.31 -9.59
C ALA A 39 -14.79 10.79 -9.63
N TYR A 40 -15.39 10.80 -10.82
CA TYR A 40 -16.77 10.39 -11.08
C TYR A 40 -16.89 8.94 -11.58
N ASN A 41 -15.81 8.39 -12.17
CA ASN A 41 -15.80 7.03 -12.70
C ASN A 41 -14.57 6.20 -12.24
N GLU A 42 -14.57 4.91 -12.56
CA GLU A 42 -13.52 3.97 -12.13
C GLU A 42 -12.13 4.30 -12.71
N SER A 43 -12.08 4.79 -13.95
CA SER A 43 -10.82 5.17 -14.61
C SER A 43 -10.21 6.42 -13.95
N GLU A 44 -11.02 7.44 -13.68
CA GLU A 44 -10.58 8.63 -12.95
C GLU A 44 -10.07 8.27 -11.55
N ARG A 45 -10.76 7.35 -10.86
CA ARG A 45 -10.30 6.84 -9.56
C ARG A 45 -8.96 6.12 -9.68
N ALA A 46 -8.77 5.29 -10.70
CA ALA A 46 -7.50 4.61 -10.95
C ALA A 46 -6.36 5.61 -11.22
N MET A 47 -6.63 6.67 -11.98
CA MET A 47 -5.64 7.74 -12.24
C MET A 47 -5.31 8.55 -10.99
N GLY A 48 -6.31 8.83 -10.14
CA GLY A 48 -6.08 9.44 -8.83
C GLY A 48 -5.12 8.62 -7.97
N TRP A 49 -5.32 7.30 -7.90
CA TRP A 49 -4.38 6.39 -7.24
C TRP A 49 -3.00 6.38 -7.89
N TYR A 50 -2.94 6.35 -9.21
CA TYR A 50 -1.70 6.33 -9.97
C TYR A 50 -0.83 7.54 -9.63
N TYR A 51 -1.37 8.76 -9.80
CA TYR A 51 -0.64 9.99 -9.55
C TYR A 51 -0.29 10.17 -8.08
N TYR A 52 -1.22 9.85 -7.17
CA TYR A 52 -0.94 9.90 -5.73
C TYR A 52 0.25 9.01 -5.35
N LEU A 53 0.29 7.76 -5.83
CA LEU A 53 1.38 6.83 -5.56
C LEU A 53 2.67 7.26 -6.23
N GLN A 54 2.62 7.72 -7.48
CA GLN A 54 3.78 8.22 -8.20
C GLN A 54 4.45 9.40 -7.48
N ASP A 55 3.65 10.34 -6.96
CA ASP A 55 4.16 11.53 -6.26
C ASP A 55 4.59 11.25 -4.82
N THR A 56 3.96 10.26 -4.16
CA THR A 56 4.18 10.00 -2.73
C THR A 56 5.32 9.02 -2.47
N MET A 57 5.51 8.03 -3.34
CA MET A 57 6.54 7.01 -3.14
C MET A 57 7.95 7.57 -3.37
N THR A 58 8.81 7.43 -2.37
CA THR A 58 10.24 7.76 -2.52
C THR A 58 10.97 6.61 -3.19
N ILE A 59 11.32 6.80 -4.46
CA ILE A 59 11.94 5.78 -5.32
C ILE A 59 13.38 6.20 -5.65
N PRO A 60 14.34 5.24 -5.78
CA PRO A 60 14.17 3.78 -5.69
C PRO A 60 14.21 3.25 -4.25
N PHE A 61 13.56 2.10 -4.02
CA PHE A 61 13.63 1.39 -2.73
C PHE A 61 13.50 -0.13 -2.88
N LYS A 62 13.94 -0.88 -1.86
CA LYS A 62 13.84 -2.35 -1.85
C LYS A 62 12.50 -2.80 -1.31
N ALA A 63 11.92 -3.82 -1.92
CA ALA A 63 10.71 -4.47 -1.42
C ALA A 63 10.85 -5.99 -1.46
N LYS A 64 10.11 -6.64 -0.57
CA LYS A 64 10.01 -8.09 -0.45
C LYS A 64 8.70 -8.57 -1.05
N CYS A 65 8.73 -9.59 -1.89
CA CYS A 65 7.52 -10.27 -2.33
C CYS A 65 6.90 -11.07 -1.17
N ILE A 66 5.67 -10.75 -0.80
CA ILE A 66 4.94 -11.38 0.33
C ILE A 66 3.80 -12.29 -0.13
N GLN A 67 3.43 -12.24 -1.41
CA GLN A 67 2.35 -13.02 -1.99
C GLN A 67 2.70 -13.39 -3.44
N SER A 68 2.38 -14.61 -3.86
CA SER A 68 2.45 -14.98 -5.28
C SER A 68 1.14 -14.65 -5.98
N VAL A 69 1.22 -14.09 -7.19
CA VAL A 69 0.09 -13.79 -8.07
C VAL A 69 0.38 -14.32 -9.47
N SER A 70 -0.65 -14.72 -10.22
CA SER A 70 -0.49 -15.33 -11.55
C SER A 70 0.13 -14.40 -12.59
N THR A 71 0.02 -13.08 -12.39
CA THR A 71 0.54 -12.05 -13.31
C THR A 71 2.01 -11.71 -13.05
N SER A 72 2.67 -12.33 -12.07
CA SER A 72 4.05 -12.02 -11.72
C SER A 72 4.89 -13.28 -11.51
N PRO A 73 6.11 -13.34 -12.09
CA PRO A 73 7.03 -14.47 -11.90
C PRO A 73 7.80 -14.43 -10.57
N LEU A 74 7.59 -13.42 -9.72
CA LEU A 74 8.33 -13.25 -8.47
C LEU A 74 8.03 -14.37 -7.47
N LYS A 75 9.07 -14.85 -6.79
CA LYS A 75 8.92 -15.83 -5.72
C LYS A 75 8.66 -15.13 -4.39
N ILE A 76 7.89 -15.80 -3.53
CA ILE A 76 7.72 -15.34 -2.14
C ILE A 76 9.11 -15.24 -1.49
N ASP A 77 9.30 -14.20 -0.70
CA ASP A 77 10.54 -13.79 -0.05
C ASP A 77 11.66 -13.25 -0.95
N GLU A 78 11.45 -13.18 -2.28
CA GLU A 78 12.37 -12.52 -3.20
C GLU A 78 12.45 -11.02 -2.92
N ILE A 79 13.67 -10.48 -2.88
CA ILE A 79 13.93 -9.05 -2.66
C ILE A 79 14.25 -8.41 -4.00
N ILE A 80 13.47 -7.40 -4.36
CA ILE A 80 13.62 -6.64 -5.60
C ILE A 80 13.77 -5.15 -5.29
N GLU A 81 14.24 -4.38 -6.28
CA GLU A 81 14.30 -2.93 -6.21
C GLU A 81 13.19 -2.34 -7.08
N ILE A 82 12.31 -1.57 -6.45
CA ILE A 82 11.28 -0.78 -7.15
C ILE A 82 11.95 0.48 -7.66
N ILE A 83 11.78 0.74 -8.95
CA ILE A 83 12.43 1.85 -9.67
C ILE A 83 11.44 2.87 -10.24
N GLY A 84 10.13 2.60 -10.17
CA GLY A 84 9.09 3.50 -10.67
C GLY A 84 7.70 2.90 -10.60
N MET A 85 6.69 3.74 -10.87
CA MET A 85 5.38 3.25 -11.32
C MET A 85 5.52 2.67 -12.72
N ASN A 86 4.63 1.74 -13.09
CA ASN A 86 4.51 1.30 -14.48
C ASN A 86 3.78 2.34 -15.34
N ASP A 87 3.68 2.09 -16.64
CA ASP A 87 2.93 2.99 -17.53
C ASP A 87 1.46 3.09 -17.11
N GLU A 88 0.86 4.26 -17.31
CA GLU A 88 -0.52 4.58 -16.87
C GLU A 88 -1.55 3.59 -17.41
N GLU A 89 -1.39 3.14 -18.67
CA GLU A 89 -2.30 2.20 -19.32
C GLU A 89 -2.29 0.82 -18.64
N ASN A 90 -1.16 0.43 -18.05
CA ASN A 90 -1.08 -0.81 -17.27
C ASN A 90 -1.75 -0.68 -15.90
N CYS A 91 -2.03 0.55 -15.45
CA CYS A 91 -2.52 0.86 -14.11
C CYS A 91 -4.02 1.22 -14.08
N GLU A 92 -4.76 1.04 -15.18
CA GLU A 92 -6.20 1.33 -15.23
C GLU A 92 -7.03 0.48 -14.25
N TYR A 93 -6.59 -0.75 -13.94
CA TYR A 93 -7.36 -1.70 -13.13
C TYR A 93 -6.66 -2.14 -11.82
N ASP A 94 -5.34 -2.07 -11.76
CA ASP A 94 -4.54 -2.41 -10.56
C ASP A 94 -3.23 -1.62 -10.60
N MET A 95 -2.62 -1.37 -9.46
CA MET A 95 -1.39 -0.56 -9.41
C MET A 95 -0.17 -1.44 -9.67
N PHE A 96 0.54 -1.17 -10.77
CA PHE A 96 1.77 -1.86 -11.13
C PHE A 96 2.98 -0.94 -10.91
N VAL A 97 4.06 -1.53 -10.44
CA VAL A 97 5.36 -0.87 -10.31
C VAL A 97 6.38 -1.54 -11.20
N GLN A 98 7.34 -0.75 -11.69
CA GLN A 98 8.52 -1.24 -12.37
C GLN A 98 9.55 -1.66 -11.32
N VAL A 99 10.05 -2.89 -11.46
CA VAL A 99 11.15 -3.41 -10.65
C VAL A 99 12.34 -3.73 -11.53
N LYS A 100 13.53 -3.56 -10.97
CA LYS A 100 14.76 -4.09 -11.55
C LYS A 100 14.79 -5.60 -11.31
N TRP A 101 14.62 -6.39 -12.37
CA TRP A 101 14.53 -7.84 -12.28
C TRP A 101 15.60 -8.49 -13.15
N LYS A 102 16.44 -9.33 -12.52
CA LYS A 102 17.69 -9.83 -13.12
C LYS A 102 18.59 -8.67 -13.58
N ASP A 103 19.71 -8.99 -14.23
CA ASP A 103 20.79 -8.01 -14.40
C ASP A 103 20.46 -6.84 -15.34
N LYS A 104 19.42 -6.92 -16.19
CA LYS A 104 19.10 -5.88 -17.19
C LYS A 104 17.63 -5.72 -17.59
N GLU A 105 16.70 -6.52 -17.05
CA GLU A 105 15.29 -6.45 -17.43
C GLU A 105 14.50 -5.60 -16.41
N THR A 106 13.64 -4.71 -16.92
CA THR A 106 12.59 -4.10 -16.10
C THR A 106 11.36 -4.98 -16.19
N LEU A 107 10.68 -5.18 -15.07
CA LEU A 107 9.48 -5.99 -14.99
C LEU A 107 8.38 -5.20 -14.29
N GLY A 108 7.20 -5.15 -14.91
CA GLY A 108 5.99 -4.64 -14.26
C GLY A 108 5.39 -5.70 -13.33
N VAL A 109 5.19 -5.36 -12.06
CA VAL A 109 4.61 -6.28 -11.07
C VAL A 109 3.53 -5.58 -10.23
N PRO A 110 2.46 -6.27 -9.82
CA PRO A 110 1.44 -5.69 -8.96
C PRO A 110 2.02 -5.23 -7.61
N LEU A 111 1.73 -4.00 -7.20
CA LEU A 111 2.20 -3.41 -5.95
C LEU A 111 1.69 -4.18 -4.72
N LYS A 112 0.46 -4.70 -4.79
CA LYS A 112 -0.20 -5.45 -3.70
C LYS A 112 0.57 -6.68 -3.21
N GLN A 113 1.46 -7.24 -4.04
CA GLN A 113 2.23 -8.44 -3.68
C GLN A 113 3.55 -8.09 -2.95
N LEU A 114 3.89 -6.81 -2.85
CA LEU A 114 5.17 -6.32 -2.35
C LEU A 114 5.03 -5.68 -0.96
N LYS A 115 6.11 -5.72 -0.20
CA LYS A 115 6.25 -5.02 1.08
C LYS A 115 7.57 -4.26 1.12
N GLY A 116 7.51 -2.94 1.28
CA GLY A 116 8.70 -2.10 1.40
C GLY A 116 9.62 -2.50 2.55
N ILE A 117 10.93 -2.45 2.32
CA ILE A 117 11.98 -2.71 3.31
C ILE A 117 12.66 -1.39 3.66
N ASN A 118 12.61 -1.00 4.94
CA ASN A 118 13.26 0.21 5.47
C ASN A 118 12.94 1.49 4.67
N VAL A 119 11.68 1.62 4.27
CA VAL A 119 11.16 2.79 3.55
C VAL A 119 10.81 3.91 4.53
N ASP A 120 10.76 5.15 4.03
CA ASP A 120 10.32 6.30 4.80
C ASP A 120 8.82 6.23 5.14
N ASP A 121 8.37 7.07 6.06
CA ASP A 121 6.99 7.04 6.55
C ASP A 121 5.93 7.37 5.48
N LYS A 122 6.29 8.06 4.38
CA LYS A 122 5.35 8.35 3.29
C LYS A 122 5.15 7.13 2.39
N THR A 123 6.21 6.35 2.17
CA THR A 123 6.22 5.17 1.28
C THR A 123 5.72 3.88 1.97
N LYS A 124 5.54 3.91 3.29
CA LYS A 124 5.32 2.73 4.13
C LYS A 124 3.95 2.07 4.05
#